data_AF-A0A927UFR3-F1
#
_entry.id   AF-A0A927UFR3-F1
#
_cell.length_a   1.000
_cell.length_b   1.000
_cell.length_c   1.000
_cell.angle_alpha   90.00
_cell.angle_beta   90.00
_cell.angle_gamma   90.00
#
_symmetry.space_group_name_H-M   'P 1'
#
loop_
_entity.id
_entity.type
_entity.pdbx_description
1 polymer ?
#
loop_
_entity_poly.entity_id
_entity_poly.type
_entity_poly.pdbx_seq_one_letter_code
_entity_poly.pdbx_strand_id
1 'polypeptide(L)'
;MHIKRFDIQNFRKLKCCKIELSDKTTVFVGANNSGKTSAMDALAKFLSARKFVFNDITLSNRKKLDDIGKVWINGGNFDFEGCMQEMEQIMPALDVWIDVKDNELHYVSNIIPTLDWNGGVLGVRFIYLPKNVEKLCVSYKEAFETAVKTCASSKKVKLALWPQNLCEYLGKGDLFNTLFEVKAYVLDPSKMNDDDLQPTDYLMECTTSNPLLGLIKIDIIGAQRGFSDTGDESAGEANYHTQNLSSQLKSYYDKHLDPENEPSPEDLKTLQAMEKAK
;
A
#
# COMPACT_ATOMS: atom_id res chain seq x y z
N MET A 1 16.07 -22.50 6.03
CA MET A 1 15.76 -21.18 5.46
C MET A 1 15.35 -20.19 6.55
N HIS A 2 15.83 -18.94 6.50
CA HIS A 2 15.37 -17.86 7.38
C HIS A 2 15.44 -16.51 6.66
N ILE A 3 14.64 -15.52 7.08
CA ILE A 3 14.76 -14.14 6.59
C ILE A 3 15.96 -13.51 7.30
N LYS A 4 16.97 -13.09 6.53
CA LYS A 4 18.18 -12.45 7.04
C LYS A 4 17.98 -10.95 7.21
N ARG A 5 17.29 -10.33 6.25
CA ARG A 5 17.06 -8.88 6.21
C ARG A 5 15.82 -8.58 5.41
N PHE A 6 15.15 -7.49 5.74
CA PHE A 6 14.16 -6.89 4.86
C PHE A 6 14.31 -5.38 4.84
N ASP A 7 14.08 -4.79 3.68
CA ASP A 7 14.21 -3.35 3.46
C ASP A 7 12.85 -2.78 3.08
N ILE A 8 12.43 -1.73 3.77
CA ILE A 8 11.14 -1.07 3.53
C ILE A 8 11.38 0.27 2.86
N GLN A 9 10.68 0.52 1.76
CA GLN A 9 10.69 1.81 1.09
C GLN A 9 9.28 2.39 1.01
N ASN A 10 9.20 3.71 1.15
CA ASN A 10 7.99 4.53 0.95
C ASN A 10 6.72 4.08 1.69
N PHE A 11 6.83 3.33 2.79
CA PHE A 11 5.69 2.91 3.60
C PHE A 11 5.49 3.80 4.83
N ARG A 12 4.43 4.62 4.84
CA ARG A 12 4.08 5.58 5.90
C ARG A 12 5.21 6.57 6.23
N LYS A 13 5.97 6.32 7.30
CA LYS A 13 7.13 7.13 7.71
C LYS A 13 8.46 6.47 7.35
N LEU A 14 8.42 5.20 6.94
CA LEU A 14 9.58 4.40 6.57
C LEU A 14 9.91 4.66 5.10
N LYS A 15 10.75 5.67 4.86
CA LYS A 15 11.18 6.04 3.50
C LYS A 15 12.16 5.06 2.89
N CYS A 16 13.16 4.66 3.67
CA CYS A 16 14.19 3.71 3.30
C CYS A 16 14.76 3.16 4.61
N CYS A 17 14.33 1.98 5.01
CA CYS A 17 14.70 1.38 6.29
C CYS A 17 15.19 -0.05 6.05
N LYS A 18 16.48 -0.29 6.33
CA LYS A 18 17.11 -1.60 6.27
C LYS A 18 17.01 -2.27 7.64
N ILE A 19 16.44 -3.48 7.72
CA ILE A 19 16.17 -4.16 8.98
C ILE A 19 16.72 -5.58 8.92
N GLU A 20 17.77 -5.84 9.69
CA GLU A 20 18.37 -7.16 9.83
C GLU A 20 17.68 -7.94 10.96
N LEU A 21 17.53 -9.25 10.73
CA LEU A 21 16.91 -10.17 11.67
C LEU A 21 17.97 -11.15 12.18
N SER A 22 17.93 -11.40 13.48
CA SER A 22 18.70 -12.47 14.13
C SER A 22 18.08 -13.84 13.80
N ASP A 23 18.88 -14.90 13.85
CA ASP A 23 18.49 -16.28 13.50
C ASP A 23 17.27 -16.84 14.25
N LYS A 24 16.98 -16.32 15.46
CA LYS A 24 15.92 -16.84 16.33
C LYS A 24 14.92 -15.80 16.76
N THR A 25 15.39 -14.72 17.38
CA THR A 25 14.50 -13.72 17.98
C THR A 25 15.12 -12.36 17.83
N THR A 26 14.32 -11.44 17.29
CA THR A 26 14.71 -10.04 17.08
C THR A 26 13.71 -9.16 17.80
N VAL A 27 14.20 -8.25 18.65
CA VAL A 27 13.36 -7.35 19.45
C VAL A 27 13.57 -5.93 18.96
N PHE A 28 12.49 -5.28 18.51
CA PHE A 28 12.55 -3.88 18.11
C PHE A 28 12.26 -2.98 19.31
N VAL A 29 13.26 -2.21 19.73
CA VAL A 29 13.16 -1.23 20.82
C VAL A 29 13.30 0.18 20.26
N GLY A 30 12.52 1.12 20.76
CA GLY A 30 12.63 2.53 20.36
C GLY A 30 11.44 3.35 20.84
N ALA A 31 11.49 4.65 20.62
CA ALA A 31 10.43 5.58 21.03
C ALA A 31 9.06 5.25 20.39
N ASN A 32 7.99 5.79 20.98
CA ASN A 32 6.66 5.72 20.36
C ASN A 32 6.70 6.38 18.99
N ASN A 33 5.97 5.80 18.02
CA ASN A 33 5.91 6.28 16.64
C ASN A 33 7.25 6.21 15.87
N SER A 34 8.24 5.44 16.37
CA SER A 34 9.52 5.21 15.68
C SER A 34 9.43 4.25 14.49
N GLY A 35 8.23 3.79 14.11
CA GLY A 35 8.03 2.95 12.94
C GLY A 35 8.00 1.43 13.19
N LYS A 36 8.26 0.94 14.40
CA LYS A 36 8.28 -0.51 14.74
C LYS A 36 7.04 -1.27 14.28
N THR A 37 5.86 -0.81 14.71
CA THR A 37 4.57 -1.41 14.33
C THR A 37 4.29 -1.24 12.84
N SER A 38 4.75 -0.14 12.22
CA SER A 38 4.59 0.06 10.78
C SER A 38 5.47 -0.89 9.96
N ALA A 39 6.67 -1.22 10.45
CA ALA A 39 7.54 -2.19 9.80
C ALA A 39 6.91 -3.59 9.79
N MET A 40 6.33 -4.00 10.92
CA MET A 40 5.60 -5.27 11.03
C MET A 40 4.33 -5.29 10.16
N ASP A 41 3.60 -4.17 10.10
CA ASP A 41 2.42 -4.04 9.24
C ASP A 41 2.77 -4.10 7.75
N ALA A 42 3.88 -3.47 7.33
CA ALA A 42 4.39 -3.56 5.96
C ALA A 42 4.69 -5.02 5.58
N LEU A 43 5.45 -5.72 6.43
CA LEU A 43 5.79 -7.12 6.21
C LEU A 43 4.55 -8.00 5.98
N ALA A 44 3.52 -7.85 6.82
CA ALA A 44 2.29 -8.62 6.67
C ALA A 44 1.42 -8.20 5.47
N LYS A 45 1.46 -6.94 5.06
CA LYS A 45 0.73 -6.49 3.85
C LYS A 45 1.32 -7.10 2.59
N PHE A 46 2.63 -7.06 2.44
CA PHE A 46 3.30 -7.63 1.28
C PHE A 46 3.25 -9.17 1.26
N LEU A 47 3.50 -9.82 2.39
CA LEU A 47 3.72 -11.27 2.41
C LEU A 47 2.49 -12.09 2.83
N SER A 48 1.44 -11.49 3.41
CA SER A 48 0.23 -12.19 3.86
C SER A 48 -1.06 -11.67 3.24
N ALA A 49 -0.97 -11.00 2.08
CA ALA A 49 -2.11 -10.53 1.29
C ALA A 49 -3.11 -9.66 2.07
N ARG A 50 -2.64 -8.90 3.08
CA ARG A 50 -3.49 -7.91 3.74
C ARG A 50 -3.68 -6.70 2.82
N LYS A 51 -4.88 -6.12 2.84
CA LYS A 51 -5.21 -4.95 2.01
C LYS A 51 -4.33 -3.76 2.35
N PHE A 52 -3.89 -3.05 1.33
CA PHE A 52 -3.26 -1.75 1.47
C PHE A 52 -4.34 -0.68 1.61
N VAL A 53 -4.01 0.40 2.31
CA VAL A 53 -4.83 1.61 2.32
C VAL A 53 -4.02 2.75 1.75
N PHE A 54 -4.68 3.75 1.16
CA PHE A 54 -4.01 4.91 0.59
C PHE A 54 -3.04 5.59 1.59
N ASN A 55 -3.39 5.57 2.88
CA ASN A 55 -2.55 6.12 3.94
C ASN A 55 -1.25 5.36 4.22
N ASP A 56 -1.03 4.20 3.59
CA ASP A 56 0.25 3.49 3.63
C ASP A 56 1.30 4.14 2.72
N ILE A 57 0.90 4.94 1.72
CA ILE A 57 1.84 5.73 0.92
C ILE A 57 2.47 6.80 1.80
N THR A 58 3.79 6.94 1.72
CA THR A 58 4.53 8.00 2.42
C THR A 58 4.00 9.38 2.07
N LEU A 59 3.68 10.17 3.09
CA LEU A 59 3.01 11.46 2.93
C LEU A 59 3.77 12.42 2.01
N SER A 60 5.10 12.47 2.09
CA SER A 60 5.90 13.34 1.22
C SER A 60 5.84 12.99 -0.26
N ASN A 61 5.43 11.76 -0.58
CA ASN A 61 5.36 11.28 -1.96
C ASN A 61 4.01 11.59 -2.61
N ARG A 62 2.98 11.94 -1.82
CA ARG A 62 1.65 12.29 -2.34
C ARG A 62 1.68 13.49 -3.27
N LYS A 63 2.53 14.48 -2.99
CA LYS A 63 2.71 15.63 -3.88
C LYS A 63 3.17 15.18 -5.28
N LYS A 64 4.13 14.25 -5.35
CA LYS A 64 4.61 13.70 -6.62
C LYS A 64 3.49 12.94 -7.35
N LEU A 65 2.68 12.20 -6.61
CA LEU A 65 1.51 11.50 -7.15
C LEU A 65 0.49 12.47 -7.76
N ASP A 66 0.20 13.59 -7.08
CA ASP A 66 -0.67 14.63 -7.63
C ASP A 66 -0.07 15.32 -8.86
N ASP A 67 1.25 15.51 -8.88
CA ASP A 67 1.95 16.08 -10.03
C ASP A 67 1.85 15.15 -11.25
N ILE A 68 1.98 13.82 -11.07
CA ILE A 68 1.68 12.81 -12.10
C ILE A 68 0.23 12.97 -12.60
N GLY A 69 -0.74 13.09 -11.69
CA GLY A 69 -2.14 13.30 -12.05
C GLY A 69 -2.39 14.57 -12.88
N LYS A 70 -1.70 15.68 -12.57
CA LYS A 70 -1.78 16.92 -13.37
C LYS A 70 -1.24 16.72 -14.78
N VAL A 71 -0.11 16.02 -14.91
CA VAL A 71 0.47 15.70 -16.22
C VAL A 71 -0.53 14.90 -17.04
N TRP A 72 -1.22 13.93 -16.42
CA TRP A 72 -2.30 13.18 -17.06
C TRP A 72 -3.38 14.10 -17.63
N ILE A 73 -3.94 15.00 -16.83
CA ILE A 73 -5.03 15.88 -17.27
C ILE A 73 -4.61 16.83 -18.40
N ASN A 74 -3.36 17.30 -18.41
CA ASN A 74 -2.88 18.30 -19.37
C ASN A 74 -2.61 17.76 -20.79
N GLY A 75 -2.78 16.47 -21.05
CA GLY A 75 -2.89 15.93 -22.41
C GLY A 75 -1.59 15.84 -23.24
N GLY A 76 -0.43 15.67 -22.59
CA GLY A 76 0.85 15.44 -23.30
C GLY A 76 0.97 14.04 -23.93
N ASN A 77 2.02 13.80 -24.72
CA ASN A 77 2.40 12.43 -25.10
C ASN A 77 2.77 11.66 -23.83
N PHE A 78 2.02 10.61 -23.50
CA PHE A 78 2.22 9.84 -22.29
C PHE A 78 3.18 8.69 -22.55
N ASP A 79 4.34 8.76 -21.91
CA ASP A 79 5.20 7.61 -21.73
C ASP A 79 4.70 6.81 -20.52
N PHE A 80 3.98 5.71 -20.81
CA PHE A 80 3.46 4.82 -19.77
C PHE A 80 4.58 4.08 -19.04
N GLU A 81 5.70 3.81 -19.72
CA GLU A 81 6.84 3.08 -19.15
C GLU A 81 7.60 3.98 -18.17
N GLY A 82 7.90 5.21 -18.58
CA GLY A 82 8.48 6.22 -17.69
C GLY A 82 7.56 6.54 -16.50
N CYS A 83 6.24 6.59 -16.71
CA CYS A 83 5.29 6.80 -15.61
C CYS A 83 5.31 5.65 -14.60
N MET A 84 5.44 4.41 -15.07
CA MET A 84 5.56 3.24 -14.20
C MET A 84 6.82 3.31 -13.32
N GLN A 85 7.95 3.72 -13.90
CA GLN A 85 9.21 3.94 -13.19
C GLN A 85 9.09 5.06 -12.13
N GLU A 86 8.44 6.17 -12.48
CA GLU A 86 8.18 7.25 -11.52
C GLU A 86 7.28 6.79 -10.37
N MET A 87 6.25 5.99 -10.65
CA MET A 87 5.38 5.41 -9.64
C MET A 87 6.14 4.47 -8.70
N GLU A 88 7.01 3.62 -9.25
CA GLU A 88 7.83 2.72 -8.44
C GLU A 88 8.62 3.45 -7.35
N GLN A 89 9.19 4.62 -7.68
CA GLN A 89 9.99 5.41 -6.75
C GLN A 89 9.18 6.04 -5.61
N ILE A 90 7.85 6.13 -5.75
CA ILE A 90 6.98 6.77 -4.76
C ILE A 90 6.09 5.79 -3.99
N MET A 91 5.84 4.62 -4.58
CA MET A 91 4.97 3.60 -4.03
C MET A 91 5.68 2.75 -2.97
N PRO A 92 4.94 2.16 -2.02
CA PRO A 92 5.51 1.26 -1.03
C PRO A 92 6.20 0.06 -1.70
N ALA A 93 7.38 -0.27 -1.19
CA ALA A 93 8.13 -1.46 -1.57
C ALA A 93 8.71 -2.17 -0.33
N LEU A 94 8.98 -3.46 -0.50
CA LEU A 94 9.60 -4.34 0.47
C LEU A 94 10.59 -5.26 -0.23
N ASP A 95 11.87 -5.18 0.11
CA ASP A 95 12.86 -6.17 -0.29
C ASP A 95 13.00 -7.20 0.83
N VAL A 96 12.98 -8.48 0.49
CA VAL A 96 13.13 -9.58 1.45
C VAL A 96 14.32 -10.42 1.03
N TRP A 97 15.30 -10.53 1.92
CA TRP A 97 16.50 -11.33 1.75
C TRP A 97 16.39 -12.57 2.63
N ILE A 98 16.36 -13.74 1.99
CA ILE A 98 16.32 -15.04 2.65
C ILE A 98 17.66 -15.75 2.49
N ASP A 99 18.09 -16.43 3.54
CA ASP A 99 19.23 -17.35 3.48
C ASP A 99 18.72 -18.78 3.32
N VAL A 100 19.19 -19.45 2.27
CA VAL A 100 18.69 -20.73 1.78
C VAL A 100 19.87 -21.69 1.62
N LYS A 101 19.74 -22.89 2.18
CA LYS A 101 20.77 -23.93 2.09
C LYS A 101 20.63 -24.74 0.80
N ASP A 102 21.71 -25.38 0.35
CA ASP A 102 21.73 -26.24 -0.85
C ASP A 102 20.63 -27.31 -0.86
N ASN A 103 20.30 -27.86 0.30
CA ASN A 103 19.28 -28.91 0.42
C ASN A 103 17.83 -28.39 0.42
N GLU A 104 17.62 -27.08 0.27
CA GLU A 104 16.31 -26.42 0.26
C GLU A 104 15.95 -25.81 -1.11
N LEU A 105 16.77 -26.07 -2.14
CA LEU A 105 16.63 -25.54 -3.51
C LEU A 105 15.23 -25.70 -4.12
N HIS A 106 14.60 -26.85 -3.92
CA HIS A 106 13.30 -27.17 -4.52
C HIS A 106 12.17 -26.26 -4.01
N TYR A 107 12.34 -25.61 -2.86
CA TYR A 107 11.37 -24.66 -2.32
C TYR A 107 11.45 -23.28 -2.98
N VAL A 108 12.60 -22.93 -3.56
CA VAL A 108 12.89 -21.57 -4.07
C VAL A 108 13.15 -21.54 -5.57
N SER A 109 12.87 -22.62 -6.30
CA SER A 109 13.16 -22.74 -7.74
C SER A 109 12.65 -21.58 -8.59
N ASN A 110 11.57 -20.94 -8.15
CA ASN A 110 10.89 -19.87 -8.89
C ASN A 110 11.55 -18.49 -8.70
N ILE A 111 12.52 -18.38 -7.79
CA ILE A 111 13.23 -17.13 -7.46
C ILE A 111 14.75 -17.26 -7.59
N ILE A 112 15.25 -18.37 -8.17
CA ILE A 112 16.67 -18.56 -8.40
C ILE A 112 17.08 -17.70 -9.62
N PRO A 113 18.00 -16.71 -9.45
CA PRO A 113 18.37 -15.81 -10.53
C PRO A 113 19.26 -16.45 -11.59
N THR A 114 20.05 -17.47 -11.23
CA THR A 114 21.07 -18.09 -12.09
C THR A 114 21.10 -19.60 -11.94
N LEU A 115 21.35 -20.33 -13.03
CA LEU A 115 21.43 -21.79 -13.04
C LEU A 115 22.58 -22.36 -12.19
N ASP A 116 23.67 -21.59 -12.00
CA ASP A 116 24.84 -21.99 -11.21
C ASP A 116 24.73 -21.64 -9.72
N TRP A 117 23.51 -21.35 -9.23
CA TRP A 117 23.31 -20.94 -7.84
C TRP A 117 23.45 -22.14 -6.89
N ASN A 118 24.51 -22.13 -6.09
CA ASN A 118 24.88 -23.19 -5.14
C ASN A 118 24.60 -22.77 -3.69
N GLY A 119 23.38 -22.33 -3.39
CA GLY A 119 23.02 -21.91 -2.04
C GLY A 119 23.39 -20.46 -1.68
N GLY A 120 22.84 -19.99 -0.56
CA GLY A 120 23.15 -18.69 0.02
C GLY A 120 21.96 -17.74 0.05
N VAL A 121 22.24 -16.45 -0.15
CA VAL A 121 21.23 -15.40 -0.04
C VAL A 121 20.46 -15.24 -1.35
N LEU A 122 19.13 -15.17 -1.25
CA LEU A 122 18.22 -14.80 -2.34
C LEU A 122 17.41 -13.58 -1.92
N GLY A 123 17.20 -12.67 -2.86
CA GLY A 123 16.42 -11.46 -2.64
C GLY A 123 15.19 -11.42 -3.53
N VAL A 124 14.07 -11.01 -2.97
CA VAL A 124 12.84 -10.71 -3.72
C VAL A 124 12.35 -9.32 -3.34
N ARG A 125 12.14 -8.47 -4.33
CA ARG A 125 11.51 -7.16 -4.17
C ARG A 125 10.02 -7.27 -4.43
N PHE A 126 9.23 -6.74 -3.52
CA PHE A 126 7.80 -6.55 -3.66
C PHE A 126 7.50 -5.07 -3.80
N ILE A 127 6.70 -4.69 -4.79
CA ILE A 127 6.30 -3.29 -5.01
C ILE A 127 4.79 -3.24 -5.21
N TYR A 128 4.13 -2.29 -4.55
CA TYR A 128 2.70 -2.07 -4.74
C TYR A 128 2.46 -1.11 -5.90
N LEU A 129 2.08 -1.63 -7.07
CA LEU A 129 2.05 -0.91 -8.34
C LEU A 129 0.66 -0.96 -8.98
N PRO A 130 0.31 0.01 -9.86
CA PRO A 130 -0.93 -0.07 -10.60
C PRO A 130 -0.92 -1.26 -11.55
N LYS A 131 -2.04 -1.97 -11.64
CA LYS A 131 -2.20 -3.12 -12.56
C LYS A 131 -2.04 -2.70 -14.02
N ASN A 132 -2.56 -1.52 -14.34
CA ASN A 132 -2.48 -0.95 -15.68
C ASN A 132 -2.54 0.59 -15.56
N VAL A 133 -1.43 1.24 -15.89
CA VAL A 133 -1.28 2.71 -15.82
C VAL A 133 -2.22 3.42 -16.81
N GLU A 134 -2.41 2.86 -18.00
CA GLU A 134 -3.29 3.42 -19.03
C GLU A 134 -4.75 3.46 -18.54
N LYS A 135 -5.26 2.34 -18.03
CA LYS A 135 -6.63 2.27 -17.48
C LYS A 135 -6.82 3.22 -16.31
N LEU A 136 -5.83 3.28 -15.40
CA LEU A 136 -5.85 4.22 -14.27
C LEU A 136 -5.89 5.67 -14.73
N CYS A 137 -5.09 6.03 -15.74
CA CYS A 137 -5.05 7.36 -16.32
C CYS A 137 -6.40 7.72 -16.97
N VAL A 138 -6.98 6.83 -17.77
CA VAL A 138 -8.28 7.05 -18.42
C VAL A 138 -9.39 7.23 -17.39
N SER A 139 -9.49 6.31 -16.41
CA SER A 139 -10.55 6.36 -15.39
C SER A 139 -10.44 7.61 -14.50
N TYR A 140 -9.22 8.03 -14.18
CA TYR A 140 -9.00 9.29 -13.44
C TYR A 140 -9.40 10.51 -14.27
N LYS A 141 -9.01 10.58 -15.55
CA LYS A 141 -9.37 11.68 -16.46
C LYS A 141 -10.87 11.84 -16.59
N GLU A 142 -11.58 10.74 -16.83
CA GLU A 142 -13.05 10.75 -16.97
C GLU A 142 -13.74 11.25 -15.70
N ALA A 143 -13.31 10.78 -14.52
CA ALA A 143 -13.83 11.23 -13.23
C ALA A 143 -13.56 12.73 -13.01
N PHE A 144 -12.33 13.18 -13.28
CA PHE A 144 -11.93 14.57 -13.13
C PHE A 144 -12.69 15.50 -14.08
N GLU A 145 -12.82 15.15 -15.36
CA GLU A 145 -13.59 15.94 -16.33
C GLU A 145 -15.07 16.04 -15.96
N THR A 146 -15.65 14.94 -15.48
CA THR A 146 -17.06 14.91 -15.05
C THR A 146 -17.28 15.85 -13.86
N ALA A 147 -16.37 15.87 -12.90
CA ALA A 147 -16.37 16.81 -11.78
C ALA A 147 -16.31 18.27 -12.29
N VAL A 148 -15.36 18.59 -13.17
CA VAL A 148 -15.18 19.94 -13.73
C VAL A 148 -16.40 20.40 -14.53
N LYS A 149 -16.97 19.54 -15.40
CA LYS A 149 -18.17 19.85 -16.21
C LYS A 149 -19.39 20.12 -15.32
N THR A 150 -19.55 19.34 -14.26
CA THR A 150 -20.65 19.50 -13.30
C THR A 150 -20.51 20.80 -12.49
N CYS A 151 -19.28 21.15 -12.07
CA CYS A 151 -18.99 22.44 -11.45
C CYS A 151 -19.28 23.63 -12.39
N ALA A 152 -18.87 23.56 -13.66
CA ALA A 152 -19.03 24.63 -14.64
C ALA A 152 -20.50 24.95 -14.96
N SER A 153 -21.38 23.95 -14.84
CA SER A 153 -22.82 24.10 -15.07
C SER A 153 -23.55 24.87 -13.95
N SER A 154 -22.92 25.02 -12.77
CA SER A 154 -23.52 25.65 -11.59
C SER A 154 -22.95 27.05 -11.32
N LYS A 155 -23.41 28.07 -12.08
CA LYS A 155 -22.94 29.47 -12.00
C LYS A 155 -23.05 30.18 -10.63
N LYS A 156 -23.70 29.58 -9.62
CA LYS A 156 -24.00 30.26 -8.35
C LYS A 156 -23.09 29.89 -7.17
N VAL A 157 -22.30 28.82 -7.22
CA VAL A 157 -21.44 28.40 -6.10
C VAL A 157 -20.09 27.82 -6.56
N LYS A 158 -19.01 28.23 -5.89
CA LYS A 158 -17.65 27.69 -6.09
C LYS A 158 -17.48 26.38 -5.29
N LEU A 159 -18.24 25.35 -5.62
CA LEU A 159 -18.07 24.02 -5.03
C LEU A 159 -17.04 23.24 -5.84
N ALA A 160 -16.01 22.72 -5.16
CA ALA A 160 -15.04 21.80 -5.75
C ALA A 160 -15.55 20.36 -5.56
N LEU A 161 -15.94 19.72 -6.66
CA LEU A 161 -16.41 18.33 -6.65
C LEU A 161 -15.23 17.36 -6.68
N TRP A 162 -15.47 16.15 -6.16
CA TRP A 162 -14.52 15.04 -6.22
C TRP A 162 -14.38 14.49 -7.65
N PRO A 163 -13.18 14.07 -8.10
CA PRO A 163 -11.89 14.21 -7.43
C PRO A 163 -11.20 15.53 -7.81
N GLN A 164 -10.55 16.21 -6.85
CA GLN A 164 -9.75 17.43 -7.14
C GLN A 164 -8.32 17.11 -7.57
N ASN A 165 -7.78 15.97 -7.16
CA ASN A 165 -6.42 15.52 -7.46
C ASN A 165 -6.35 13.99 -7.44
N LEU A 166 -5.21 13.43 -7.86
CA LEU A 166 -5.03 11.99 -7.96
C LEU A 166 -5.05 11.31 -6.59
N CYS A 167 -4.50 11.96 -5.56
CA CYS A 167 -4.54 11.43 -4.19
C CYS A 167 -5.96 11.25 -3.67
N GLU A 168 -6.84 12.23 -3.90
CA GLU A 168 -8.24 12.16 -3.49
C GLU A 168 -9.01 11.09 -4.27
N TYR A 169 -8.69 10.91 -5.55
CA TYR A 169 -9.24 9.83 -6.36
C TYR A 169 -8.87 8.45 -5.81
N LEU A 170 -7.58 8.23 -5.54
CA LEU A 170 -7.06 6.96 -5.02
C LEU A 170 -7.46 6.69 -3.57
N GLY A 171 -7.79 7.74 -2.81
CA GLY A 171 -8.25 7.65 -1.44
C GLY A 171 -9.71 7.23 -1.27
N LYS A 172 -10.51 7.18 -2.34
CA LYS A 172 -11.94 6.86 -2.28
C LYS A 172 -12.19 5.35 -2.23
N GLY A 173 -12.97 4.90 -1.25
CA GLY A 173 -13.39 3.52 -1.09
C GLY A 173 -12.28 2.48 -1.22
N ASP A 174 -12.55 1.42 -1.99
CA ASP A 174 -11.61 0.31 -2.27
C ASP A 174 -10.91 0.44 -3.63
N LEU A 175 -10.91 1.63 -4.25
CA LEU A 175 -10.28 1.86 -5.56
C LEU A 175 -8.79 1.51 -5.53
N PHE A 176 -8.11 1.81 -4.42
CA PHE A 176 -6.70 1.51 -4.24
C PHE A 176 -6.42 0.00 -4.39
N ASN A 177 -7.17 -0.87 -3.71
CA ASN A 177 -6.99 -2.32 -3.83
C ASN A 177 -7.50 -2.90 -5.16
N THR A 178 -8.44 -2.20 -5.82
CA THR A 178 -8.98 -2.63 -7.11
C THR A 178 -7.99 -2.36 -8.25
N LEU A 179 -7.35 -1.19 -8.23
CA LEU A 179 -6.49 -0.69 -9.31
C LEU A 179 -5.03 -1.08 -9.14
N PHE A 180 -4.58 -1.43 -7.94
CA PHE A 180 -3.19 -1.78 -7.64
C PHE A 180 -3.03 -3.24 -7.22
N GLU A 181 -1.83 -3.75 -7.41
CA GLU A 181 -1.42 -5.09 -6.99
C GLU A 181 0.03 -5.10 -6.51
N VAL A 182 0.39 -6.16 -5.78
CA VAL A 182 1.78 -6.42 -5.43
C VAL A 182 2.43 -7.16 -6.60
N LYS A 183 3.49 -6.58 -7.15
CA LYS A 183 4.38 -7.23 -8.11
C LYS A 183 5.67 -7.63 -7.42
N ALA A 184 6.22 -8.77 -7.81
CA ALA A 184 7.44 -9.32 -7.24
C ALA A 184 8.53 -9.44 -8.30
N TYR A 185 9.77 -9.10 -7.94
CA TYR A 185 10.94 -9.11 -8.80
C TYR A 185 12.11 -9.80 -8.10
N VAL A 186 12.89 -10.59 -8.82
CA VAL A 186 14.10 -11.23 -8.28
C VAL A 186 15.23 -10.19 -8.19
N LEU A 187 15.91 -10.14 -7.03
CA LEU A 187 17.04 -9.25 -6.79
C LEU A 187 18.38 -9.98 -7.02
N ASP A 188 19.44 -9.20 -7.22
CA ASP A 188 20.79 -9.71 -7.40
C ASP A 188 21.47 -9.82 -6.02
N PRO A 189 21.81 -11.02 -5.54
CA PRO A 189 22.47 -11.21 -4.25
C PRO A 189 23.79 -10.43 -4.10
N SER A 190 24.47 -10.16 -5.22
CA SER A 190 25.75 -9.45 -5.22
C SER A 190 25.63 -8.00 -4.77
N LYS A 191 24.45 -7.39 -4.94
CA LYS A 191 24.17 -5.98 -4.64
C LYS A 191 23.48 -5.77 -3.30
N MET A 192 23.31 -6.83 -2.49
CA MET A 192 22.62 -6.75 -1.19
C MET A 192 23.25 -5.73 -0.23
N ASN A 193 24.59 -5.62 -0.26
CA ASN A 193 25.36 -4.77 0.67
C ASN A 193 25.63 -3.37 0.11
N ASP A 194 25.17 -3.06 -1.09
CA ASP A 194 25.35 -1.73 -1.64
C ASP A 194 24.53 -0.71 -0.81
N ASP A 195 25.10 0.48 -0.64
CA ASP A 195 24.42 1.56 0.07
C ASP A 195 23.18 2.03 -0.72
N ASP A 196 23.30 2.04 -2.05
CA ASP A 196 22.24 2.39 -2.98
C ASP A 196 21.21 1.27 -3.15
N LEU A 197 19.96 1.66 -3.41
CA LEU A 197 18.92 0.71 -3.76
C LEU A 197 19.20 0.11 -5.13
N GLN A 198 19.26 -1.21 -5.20
CA GLN A 198 19.35 -1.92 -6.48
C GLN A 198 18.20 -1.46 -7.41
N PRO A 199 18.45 -1.13 -8.69
CA PRO A 199 17.38 -0.84 -9.63
C PRO A 199 16.56 -2.11 -9.92
N THR A 200 15.25 -1.95 -10.09
CA THR A 200 14.38 -3.07 -10.44
C THR A 200 14.64 -3.51 -11.88
N ASP A 201 14.93 -4.79 -12.07
CA ASP A 201 15.00 -5.39 -13.39
C ASP A 201 13.62 -5.95 -13.77
N TYR A 202 12.93 -5.25 -14.67
CA TYR A 202 11.59 -5.64 -15.11
C TYR A 202 11.56 -6.98 -15.86
N LEU A 203 12.71 -7.47 -16.36
CA LEU A 203 12.81 -8.78 -16.99
C LEU A 203 12.76 -9.92 -15.96
N MET A 204 13.04 -9.61 -14.69
CA MET A 204 13.07 -10.56 -13.58
C MET A 204 11.75 -10.55 -12.78
N GLU A 205 10.62 -10.21 -13.40
CA GLU A 205 9.29 -10.29 -12.77
C GLU A 205 8.93 -11.75 -12.48
N CYS A 206 8.51 -12.02 -11.24
CA CYS A 206 8.07 -13.34 -10.81
C CYS A 206 6.72 -13.68 -11.45
N THR A 207 6.50 -14.96 -11.75
CA THR A 207 5.22 -15.44 -12.31
C THR A 207 4.04 -15.30 -11.33
N THR A 208 4.33 -15.22 -10.03
CA THR A 208 3.34 -15.05 -8.98
C THR A 208 3.56 -13.73 -8.24
N SER A 209 2.46 -13.12 -7.77
CA SER A 209 2.50 -11.89 -6.96
C SER A 209 3.21 -12.09 -5.61
N ASN A 210 3.17 -13.32 -5.08
CA ASN A 210 3.94 -13.71 -3.91
C ASN A 210 4.71 -15.02 -4.14
N PRO A 211 5.99 -14.96 -4.54
CA PRO A 211 6.81 -16.15 -4.73
C PRO A 211 7.30 -16.75 -3.40
N LEU A 212 7.15 -16.04 -2.28
CA LEU A 212 7.50 -16.52 -0.94
C LEU A 212 6.31 -17.15 -0.21
N LEU A 213 5.18 -17.33 -0.91
CA LEU A 213 3.98 -17.94 -0.35
C LEU A 213 4.28 -19.38 0.08
N GLY A 214 3.96 -19.70 1.33
CA GLY A 214 4.22 -21.02 1.92
C GLY A 214 5.64 -21.20 2.47
N LEU A 215 6.59 -20.32 2.13
CA LEU A 215 7.93 -20.29 2.72
C LEU A 215 7.98 -19.46 3.99
N ILE A 216 7.29 -18.32 3.99
CA ILE A 216 7.26 -17.39 5.11
C ILE A 216 5.85 -17.41 5.72
N LYS A 217 5.78 -17.75 7.01
CA LYS A 217 4.56 -17.64 7.80
C LYS A 217 4.62 -16.40 8.68
N ILE A 218 3.62 -15.53 8.57
CA ILE A 218 3.49 -14.34 9.41
C ILE A 218 2.22 -14.42 10.22
N ASP A 219 2.39 -14.59 11.52
CA ASP A 219 1.31 -14.49 12.50
C ASP A 219 1.52 -13.18 13.28
N ILE A 220 0.55 -12.26 13.20
CA ILE A 220 0.60 -11.00 13.96
C ILE A 220 -0.35 -11.11 15.15
N ILE A 221 0.23 -10.97 16.35
CA ILE A 221 -0.51 -10.75 17.58
C ILE A 221 -0.53 -9.24 17.82
N GLY A 222 -1.73 -8.64 17.72
CA GLY A 222 -1.91 -7.21 17.94
C GLY A 222 -1.71 -6.84 19.40
N ALA A 223 -1.16 -5.65 19.66
CA ALA A 223 -1.11 -5.09 21.01
C ALA A 223 -2.54 -4.75 21.46
N GLN A 224 -3.14 -5.59 22.30
CA GLN A 224 -4.42 -5.30 22.93
C GLN A 224 -4.18 -4.32 24.09
N ARG A 225 -4.67 -3.08 23.94
CA ARG A 225 -4.86 -2.18 25.07
C ARG A 225 -6.09 -2.66 25.85
N GLY A 226 -5.87 -3.51 26.84
CA GLY A 226 -6.95 -4.14 27.62
C GLY A 226 -6.55 -5.35 28.46
N PHE A 227 -5.30 -5.81 28.37
CA PHE A 227 -4.75 -6.82 29.28
C PHE A 227 -4.43 -6.19 30.66
N SER A 228 -5.45 -5.79 31.40
CA SER A 228 -5.38 -5.67 32.85
C SER A 228 -5.97 -6.94 33.45
N ASP A 229 -5.15 -7.63 34.23
CA ASP A 229 -5.49 -8.85 34.98
C ASP A 229 -6.62 -8.57 35.98
N THR A 230 -7.79 -9.18 35.76
CA THR A 230 -8.78 -9.49 36.79
C THR A 230 -9.53 -10.73 36.35
N GLY A 231 -9.37 -11.81 37.12
CA GLY A 231 -9.95 -13.12 36.83
C GLY A 231 -11.46 -13.12 36.67
N ASP A 232 -11.93 -13.97 35.76
CA ASP A 232 -12.88 -15.03 36.09
C ASP A 232 -12.99 -16.01 34.91
N GLU A 233 -13.03 -17.29 35.26
CA GLU A 233 -13.30 -18.40 34.35
C GLU A 233 -14.76 -18.34 33.86
N SER A 234 -14.97 -18.41 32.55
CA SER A 234 -15.95 -19.34 31.94
C SER A 234 -16.04 -19.15 30.42
N ALA A 235 -16.12 -20.30 29.76
CA ALA A 235 -16.16 -20.46 28.32
C ALA A 235 -17.27 -19.66 27.62
N GLY A 236 -16.95 -19.15 26.42
CA GLY A 236 -17.94 -18.64 25.48
C GLY A 236 -17.29 -18.01 24.25
N GLU A 237 -17.23 -18.76 23.15
CA GLU A 237 -17.10 -18.18 21.81
C GLU A 237 -18.15 -17.07 21.63
N ALA A 238 -17.72 -15.83 21.38
CA ALA A 238 -18.42 -14.86 20.54
C ALA A 238 -17.66 -13.53 20.53
N ASN A 239 -17.23 -13.10 19.35
CA ASN A 239 -17.34 -11.71 18.88
C ASN A 239 -17.17 -10.59 19.91
N TYR A 240 -16.06 -10.56 20.64
CA TYR A 240 -15.58 -9.31 21.25
C TYR A 240 -14.86 -8.46 20.19
N HIS A 241 -15.61 -8.17 19.13
CA HIS A 241 -15.40 -7.00 18.31
C HIS A 241 -15.58 -5.82 19.27
N THR A 242 -14.48 -5.27 19.76
CA THR A 242 -14.43 -3.99 20.46
C THR A 242 -15.18 -2.97 19.60
N GLN A 243 -16.46 -2.78 19.87
CA GLN A 243 -17.28 -1.74 19.26
C GLN A 243 -16.86 -0.43 19.92
N ASN A 244 -15.74 0.12 19.46
CA ASN A 244 -15.36 1.48 19.78
C ASN A 244 -16.51 2.40 19.37
N LEU A 245 -16.92 3.32 20.25
CA LEU A 245 -17.93 4.33 19.94
C LEU A 245 -17.65 5.03 18.61
N SER A 246 -16.37 5.22 18.28
CA SER A 246 -15.88 5.75 17.01
C SER A 246 -16.28 4.91 15.80
N SER A 247 -16.28 3.57 15.92
CA SER A 247 -16.70 2.66 14.86
C SER A 247 -18.22 2.64 14.68
N GLN A 248 -18.98 2.75 15.77
CA GLN A 248 -20.44 2.90 15.71
C GLN A 248 -20.84 4.24 15.10
N LEU A 249 -20.14 5.33 15.48
CA LEU A 249 -20.34 6.64 14.87
C LEU A 249 -20.01 6.60 13.39
N LYS A 250 -18.84 6.04 13.02
CA LYS A 250 -18.44 5.90 11.62
C LYS A 250 -19.48 5.13 10.81
N SER A 251 -19.92 3.96 11.29
CA SER A 251 -20.97 3.19 10.61
C SER A 251 -22.31 3.92 10.50
N TYR A 252 -22.66 4.77 11.48
CA TYR A 252 -23.85 5.62 11.41
C TYR A 252 -23.70 6.69 10.33
N TYR A 253 -22.55 7.37 10.27
CA TYR A 253 -22.25 8.36 9.24
C TYR A 253 -22.16 7.72 7.83
N ASP A 254 -21.46 6.60 7.69
CA ASP A 254 -21.35 5.87 6.42
C ASP A 254 -22.72 5.38 5.92
N LYS A 255 -23.68 5.03 6.81
CA LYS A 255 -25.03 4.61 6.40
C LYS A 255 -25.99 5.75 6.07
N HIS A 256 -25.84 6.90 6.73
CA HIS A 256 -26.85 7.96 6.69
C HIS A 256 -26.37 9.26 6.04
N LEU A 257 -25.07 9.42 5.85
CA LEU A 257 -24.40 10.61 5.33
C LEU A 257 -23.29 10.19 4.34
N ASP A 258 -23.55 9.17 3.53
CA ASP A 258 -22.59 8.61 2.59
C ASP A 258 -22.26 9.62 1.47
N PRO A 259 -21.07 10.26 1.49
CA PRO A 259 -20.63 11.18 0.45
C PRO A 259 -20.01 10.42 -0.75
N GLU A 260 -19.99 9.08 -0.74
CA GLU A 260 -19.41 8.28 -1.82
C GLU A 260 -20.34 8.05 -3.02
N ASN A 261 -21.65 8.30 -2.88
CA ASN A 261 -22.56 8.30 -4.02
C ASN A 261 -22.16 9.41 -5.01
N GLU A 262 -22.21 9.09 -6.31
CA GLU A 262 -21.91 10.05 -7.37
C GLU A 262 -22.74 11.32 -7.17
N PRO A 263 -22.13 12.53 -7.30
CA PRO A 263 -22.85 13.76 -7.08
C PRO A 263 -23.99 13.86 -8.10
N SER A 264 -25.21 13.68 -7.62
CA SER A 264 -26.41 13.91 -8.41
C SER A 264 -26.67 15.42 -8.50
N PRO A 265 -27.43 15.89 -9.50
CA PRO A 265 -27.84 17.29 -9.59
C PRO A 265 -28.60 17.79 -8.35
N GLU A 266 -29.14 16.88 -7.54
CA GLU A 266 -29.86 17.19 -6.30
C GLU A 266 -28.91 17.49 -5.13
N ASP A 267 -27.75 16.82 -5.07
CA ASP A 267 -26.73 17.00 -4.01
C ASP A 267 -26.10 18.39 -4.03
N LEU A 268 -26.08 19.04 -5.19
CA LEU A 268 -25.67 20.43 -5.33
C LEU A 268 -26.53 21.37 -4.48
N LYS A 269 -27.83 21.14 -4.35
CA LYS A 269 -28.71 21.98 -3.51
C LYS A 269 -28.41 21.78 -2.02
N THR A 270 -28.11 20.54 -1.63
CA THR A 270 -27.82 20.15 -0.24
C THR A 270 -26.47 20.72 0.21
N LEU A 271 -25.43 20.59 -0.61
CA LEU A 271 -24.11 21.18 -0.36
C LEU A 271 -24.18 22.72 -0.29
N GLN A 272 -25.00 23.34 -1.14
CA GLN A 272 -25.26 24.79 -1.09
C GLN A 272 -25.93 25.25 0.21
N ALA A 273 -26.81 24.43 0.78
CA ALA A 273 -27.48 24.74 2.04
C ALA A 273 -26.51 24.66 3.23
N MET A 274 -25.60 23.68 3.22
CA MET A 274 -24.60 23.50 4.27
C MET A 274 -23.52 24.59 4.27
N GLU A 275 -23.09 25.08 3.10
CA GLU A 275 -22.10 26.17 3.00
C GLU A 275 -22.66 27.52 3.47
N LYS A 276 -23.96 27.76 3.26
CA LYS A 276 -24.67 28.97 3.76
C LYS A 276 -24.99 28.94 5.24
N ALA A 277 -24.96 27.77 5.88
CA ALA A 277 -25.24 27.60 7.31
C ALA A 277 -23.99 27.77 8.20
N LYS A 278 -22.84 28.12 7.60
CA LYS A 278 -21.59 28.43 8.27
C LYS A 278 -21.45 29.94 8.50
#